data_AF-A0A3S3KPI5-F1
#
_entry.id   AF-A0A3S3KPI5-F1
#
_cell.length_a   1.000
_cell.length_b   1.000
_cell.length_c   1.000
_cell.angle_alpha   90.00
_cell.angle_beta   90.00
_cell.angle_gamma   90.00
#
_symmetry.space_group_name_H-M   'P 1'
#
loop_
_entity.id
_entity.type
_entity.pdbx_description
1 polymer ?
#
loop_
_entity_poly.entity_id
_entity_poly.type
_entity_poly.pdbx_seq_one_letter_code
_entity_poly.pdbx_strand_id
1 'polypeptide(L)'
;MFSGAQISLYPMCDDFVDVILGALSAMDPYRPNFRIETDDISTLIVGPPEQLFPAMRDLFASAAASDVHCVLSATVSRGCPGEPDDPICTPISGSSHELSLAERIGAARAHVDSAKKLGQEVAAQFSLYPLGEGHHMDEIYGCIDFLKTSGVFDRSKNFCTKLKGDAGPVFATLSEAFLRFGAPQGHVALDLTVSANSPSPC
;
A
#
# COMPACT_ATOMS: atom_id res chain seq x y z
N MET A 1 -4.78 -11.52 11.15
CA MET A 1 -4.42 -11.76 9.73
C MET A 1 -3.16 -10.96 9.52
N PHE A 2 -2.07 -11.58 9.09
CA PHE A 2 -0.89 -10.84 8.66
C PHE A 2 -1.01 -10.49 7.18
N SER A 3 -0.40 -9.37 6.80
CA SER A 3 -0.26 -8.96 5.42
C SER A 3 1.21 -8.77 5.11
N GLY A 4 1.60 -9.07 3.88
CA GLY A 4 2.97 -8.97 3.41
C GLY A 4 3.11 -8.01 2.25
N ALA A 5 4.30 -7.42 2.11
CA ALA A 5 4.69 -6.69 0.92
C ALA A 5 6.12 -7.05 0.52
N GLN A 6 6.36 -7.26 -0.77
CA GLN A 6 7.70 -7.23 -1.36
C GLN A 6 7.94 -5.85 -1.92
N ILE A 7 8.94 -5.15 -1.40
CA ILE A 7 9.19 -3.74 -1.69
C ILE A 7 10.55 -3.57 -2.35
N SER A 8 10.58 -2.90 -3.49
CA SER A 8 11.82 -2.44 -4.13
C SER A 8 11.83 -0.92 -4.18
N LEU A 9 12.97 -0.34 -3.83
CA LEU A 9 13.20 1.10 -3.84
C LEU A 9 14.26 1.43 -4.89
N TYR A 10 13.92 2.37 -5.78
CA TYR A 10 14.77 2.78 -6.90
C TYR A 10 15.03 4.29 -6.83
N PRO A 11 16.12 4.72 -6.17
CA PRO A 11 16.65 6.07 -6.33
C PRO A 11 17.38 6.18 -7.67
N MET A 12 17.06 7.21 -8.47
CA MET A 12 17.70 7.47 -9.76
C MET A 12 18.96 8.33 -9.58
N CYS A 13 19.95 7.83 -8.85
CA CYS A 13 21.20 8.51 -8.55
C CYS A 13 22.39 7.54 -8.43
N ASP A 14 23.61 8.07 -8.48
CA ASP A 14 24.85 7.28 -8.34
C ASP A 14 25.05 6.77 -6.90
N ASP A 15 24.59 7.53 -5.91
CA ASP A 15 24.63 7.24 -4.47
C ASP A 15 23.40 6.45 -3.98
N PHE A 16 22.76 5.69 -4.87
CA PHE A 16 21.53 4.94 -4.57
C PHE A 16 21.67 4.00 -3.37
N VAL A 17 22.86 3.45 -3.12
CA VAL A 17 23.14 2.57 -1.97
C VAL A 17 22.90 3.31 -0.65
N ASP A 18 23.44 4.52 -0.51
CA ASP A 18 23.31 5.32 0.70
C ASP A 18 21.86 5.78 0.92
N VAL A 19 21.15 6.12 -0.15
CA VAL A 19 19.72 6.47 -0.10
C VAL A 19 18.88 5.29 0.36
N ILE A 20 19.10 4.08 -0.21
CA ILE A 20 18.35 2.87 0.16
C ILE A 20 18.62 2.50 1.62
N LEU A 21 19.90 2.38 2.00
CA LEU A 21 20.27 1.97 3.35
C LEU A 21 19.85 3.01 4.41
N GLY A 22 19.95 4.30 4.08
CA GLY A 22 19.45 5.38 4.92
C GLY A 22 17.94 5.29 5.14
N ALA A 23 17.17 5.05 4.08
CA ALA A 23 15.70 4.93 4.15
C ALA A 23 15.23 3.74 5.00
N LEU A 24 15.99 2.63 5.03
CA LEU A 24 15.64 1.45 5.85
C LEU A 24 15.58 1.76 7.36
N SER A 25 16.25 2.81 7.84
CA SER A 25 16.15 3.24 9.25
C SER A 25 14.74 3.73 9.62
N ALA A 26 13.94 4.20 8.65
CA ALA A 26 12.55 4.57 8.87
C ALA A 26 11.66 3.37 9.27
N MET A 27 12.15 2.14 9.06
CA MET A 27 11.48 0.92 9.47
C MET A 27 11.71 0.56 10.96
N ASP A 28 12.66 1.19 11.63
CA ASP A 28 13.03 0.86 13.01
C ASP A 28 11.85 0.88 14.00
N PRO A 29 10.91 1.85 13.95
CA PRO A 29 9.72 1.84 14.81
C PRO A 29 8.79 0.64 14.58
N TYR A 30 8.84 0.02 13.40
CA TYR A 30 7.99 -1.09 12.99
C TYR A 30 8.63 -2.46 13.25
N ARG A 31 9.96 -2.54 13.34
CA ARG A 31 10.72 -3.80 13.52
C ARG A 31 10.17 -4.76 14.58
N PRO A 32 9.69 -4.31 15.76
CA PRO A 32 9.15 -5.23 16.77
C PRO A 32 7.92 -6.03 16.30
N ASN A 33 7.16 -5.48 15.34
CA ASN A 33 5.91 -6.05 14.85
C ASN A 33 6.04 -6.69 13.47
N PHE A 34 7.21 -6.59 12.83
CA PHE A 34 7.42 -7.02 11.45
C PHE A 34 8.56 -8.02 11.31
N ARG A 35 8.33 -9.08 10.54
CA ARG A 35 9.41 -9.84 9.90
C ARG A 35 9.91 -9.02 8.72
N ILE A 36 11.21 -8.79 8.65
CA ILE A 36 11.85 -8.01 7.59
C ILE A 36 13.04 -8.80 7.04
N GLU A 37 13.04 -9.07 5.73
CA GLU A 37 14.09 -9.82 5.05
C GLU A 37 14.44 -9.10 3.73
N THR A 38 15.71 -8.87 3.47
CA THR A 38 16.18 -8.16 2.27
C THR A 38 17.07 -9.08 1.45
N ASP A 39 16.79 -9.16 0.16
CA ASP A 39 17.63 -9.82 -0.85
C ASP A 39 18.12 -8.79 -1.89
N ASP A 40 18.68 -9.28 -2.99
CA ASP A 40 19.24 -8.46 -4.07
C ASP A 40 18.17 -7.79 -4.97
N ILE A 41 16.89 -8.13 -4.77
CA ILE A 41 15.76 -7.62 -5.56
C ILE A 41 14.86 -6.70 -4.71
N SER A 42 14.55 -7.12 -3.49
CA SER A 42 13.50 -6.51 -2.68
C SER A 42 13.71 -6.68 -1.18
N THR A 43 12.90 -5.97 -0.41
CA THR A 43 12.72 -6.18 1.02
C THR A 43 11.31 -6.67 1.29
N LEU A 44 11.21 -7.88 1.83
CA LEU A 44 10.00 -8.45 2.37
C LEU A 44 9.70 -7.79 3.71
N ILE A 45 8.46 -7.33 3.89
CA ILE A 45 7.91 -7.00 5.21
C ILE A 45 6.63 -7.80 5.43
N VAL A 46 6.50 -8.42 6.60
CA VAL A 46 5.28 -9.15 7.00
C VAL A 46 4.89 -8.77 8.42
N GLY A 47 3.67 -8.27 8.59
CA GLY A 47 3.23 -7.69 9.85
C GLY A 47 1.73 -7.36 9.88
N PRO A 48 1.29 -6.57 10.88
CA PRO A 48 -0.10 -6.18 11.02
C PRO A 48 -0.59 -5.37 9.81
N PRO A 49 -1.76 -5.70 9.23
CA PRO A 49 -2.27 -5.06 8.01
C PRO A 49 -2.41 -3.54 8.11
N GLU A 50 -2.80 -3.04 9.28
CA GLU A 50 -2.98 -1.62 9.57
C GLU A 50 -1.66 -0.84 9.64
N GLN A 51 -0.53 -1.52 9.84
CA GLN A 51 0.80 -0.90 9.89
C GLN A 51 1.56 -1.03 8.57
N LEU A 52 1.11 -1.88 7.64
CA LEU A 52 1.84 -2.18 6.41
C LEU A 52 2.04 -0.97 5.50
N PHE A 53 0.97 -0.26 5.17
CA PHE A 53 1.04 0.97 4.35
C PHE A 53 1.71 2.14 5.07
N PRO A 54 1.50 2.37 6.37
CA PRO A 54 2.31 3.32 7.14
C PRO A 54 3.81 3.03 7.09
N ALA A 55 4.23 1.76 7.20
CA ALA A 55 5.63 1.38 7.10
C ALA A 55 6.21 1.65 5.70
N MET A 56 5.50 1.25 4.64
CA MET A 56 5.89 1.56 3.26
C MET A 56 5.95 3.07 2.98
N ARG A 57 5.01 3.84 3.54
CA ARG A 57 4.97 5.31 3.44
C ARG A 57 6.21 5.92 4.05
N ASP A 58 6.55 5.53 5.28
CA ASP A 58 7.66 6.14 6.01
C ASP A 58 9.02 5.76 5.38
N LEU A 59 9.16 4.50 4.93
CA LEU A 59 10.29 4.07 4.11
C LEU A 59 10.43 4.95 2.85
N PHE A 60 9.35 5.11 2.09
CA PHE A 60 9.40 5.86 0.84
C PHE A 60 9.61 7.36 1.06
N ALA A 61 8.95 7.96 2.05
CA ALA A 61 9.11 9.37 2.39
C ALA A 61 10.53 9.66 2.87
N SER A 62 11.16 8.74 3.63
CA SER A 62 12.56 8.87 4.02
C SER A 62 13.50 8.86 2.82
N ALA A 63 13.23 8.02 1.82
CA ALA A 63 14.01 7.99 0.58
C ALA A 63 13.81 9.26 -0.27
N ALA A 64 12.57 9.74 -0.37
CA ALA A 64 12.21 10.92 -1.14
C ALA A 64 12.72 12.23 -0.51
N ALA A 65 12.96 12.26 0.80
CA ALA A 65 13.53 13.39 1.51
C ALA A 65 14.99 13.72 1.12
N SER A 66 15.63 12.87 0.31
CA SER A 66 16.93 13.15 -0.31
C SER A 66 16.83 14.12 -1.51
N ASP A 67 15.62 14.54 -1.89
CA ASP A 67 15.29 15.29 -3.12
C ASP A 67 15.66 14.57 -4.44
N VAL A 68 16.18 13.34 -4.37
CA VAL A 68 16.40 12.48 -5.53
C VAL A 68 15.07 11.94 -6.06
N HIS A 69 14.97 11.78 -7.39
CA HIS A 69 13.87 11.02 -7.99
C HIS A 69 13.89 9.60 -7.47
N CYS A 70 12.88 9.25 -6.68
CA CYS A 70 12.75 7.93 -6.08
C CYS A 70 11.44 7.27 -6.56
N VAL A 71 11.51 5.96 -6.78
CA VAL A 71 10.36 5.10 -7.05
C VAL A 71 10.32 3.95 -6.06
N LEU A 72 9.17 3.74 -5.41
CA LEU A 72 8.86 2.50 -4.70
C LEU A 72 7.97 1.65 -5.59
N SER A 73 8.34 0.40 -5.83
CA SER A 73 7.48 -0.61 -6.43
C SER A 73 7.21 -1.70 -5.42
N ALA A 74 5.95 -2.13 -5.27
CA ALA A 74 5.62 -3.18 -4.34
C ALA A 74 4.46 -4.07 -4.82
N THR A 75 4.57 -5.35 -4.48
CA THR A 75 3.46 -6.31 -4.51
C THR A 75 3.04 -6.58 -3.07
N VAL A 76 1.78 -6.29 -2.78
CA VAL A 76 1.17 -6.38 -1.45
C VAL A 76 0.14 -7.48 -1.47
N SER A 77 0.11 -8.33 -0.44
CA SER A 77 -0.75 -9.50 -0.40
C SER A 77 -1.27 -9.77 1.01
N ARG A 78 -2.53 -10.17 1.11
CA ARG A 78 -3.15 -10.68 2.34
C ARG A 78 -3.99 -11.90 2.05
N GLY A 79 -4.08 -12.80 3.02
CA GLY A 79 -4.82 -14.05 2.84
C GLY A 79 -4.18 -14.99 1.81
N CYS A 80 -2.89 -14.81 1.51
CA CYS A 80 -2.14 -15.77 0.70
C CYS A 80 -2.07 -17.10 1.48
N PRO A 81 -2.44 -18.24 0.87
CA PRO A 81 -2.46 -19.54 1.54
C PRO A 81 -1.08 -20.01 2.06
N GLY A 82 0.01 -19.34 1.65
CA GLY A 82 1.35 -19.58 2.18
C GLY A 82 1.95 -20.95 1.80
N GLU A 83 3.21 -21.14 2.21
CA GLU A 83 3.71 -22.49 2.45
C GLU A 83 3.04 -23.02 3.74
N PRO A 84 2.56 -24.27 3.76
CA PRO A 84 1.65 -24.80 4.79
C PRO A 84 2.16 -24.78 6.24
N ASP A 85 3.43 -24.40 6.48
CA ASP A 85 4.08 -24.45 7.79
C ASP A 85 4.39 -23.07 8.42
N ASP A 86 4.03 -21.94 7.80
CA ASP A 86 4.22 -20.61 8.40
C ASP A 86 2.99 -20.17 9.24
N PRO A 87 3.10 -19.99 10.57
CA PRO A 87 1.98 -19.57 11.42
C PRO A 87 1.32 -18.26 10.97
N ILE A 88 2.06 -17.40 10.26
CA ILE A 88 1.61 -16.12 9.71
C ILE A 88 0.51 -16.30 8.65
N CYS A 89 0.47 -17.46 7.98
CA CYS A 89 -0.44 -17.76 6.88
C CYS A 89 -1.78 -18.36 7.31
N THR A 90 -2.07 -18.48 8.61
CA THR A 90 -3.38 -18.97 9.07
C THR A 90 -4.49 -17.93 8.86
N PRO A 91 -5.54 -18.24 8.08
CA PRO A 91 -6.71 -17.37 7.97
C PRO A 91 -7.38 -17.27 9.34
N ILE A 92 -7.51 -16.05 9.89
CA ILE A 92 -8.30 -15.85 11.10
C ILE A 92 -9.77 -15.88 10.71
N SER A 93 -10.47 -16.92 11.15
CA SER A 93 -11.93 -16.98 11.10
C SER A 93 -12.53 -15.78 11.85
N GLY A 94 -13.32 -14.93 11.18
CA GLY A 94 -14.14 -13.92 11.86
C GLY A 94 -14.18 -12.51 11.27
N SER A 95 -13.46 -12.17 10.19
CA SER A 95 -13.76 -10.92 9.47
C SER A 95 -15.06 -11.10 8.66
N SER A 96 -16.16 -10.54 9.15
CA SER A 96 -17.31 -10.19 8.32
C SER A 96 -17.26 -8.69 8.05
N HIS A 97 -17.59 -8.25 6.84
CA HIS A 97 -17.91 -6.83 6.61
C HIS A 97 -19.22 -6.54 7.34
N GLU A 98 -19.14 -6.12 8.61
CA GLU A 98 -20.33 -5.79 9.41
C GLU A 98 -21.03 -4.51 8.93
N LEU A 99 -20.29 -3.65 8.23
CA LEU A 99 -20.78 -2.40 7.67
C LEU A 99 -21.28 -2.57 6.23
N SER A 100 -22.32 -1.82 5.88
CA SER A 100 -22.74 -1.68 4.48
C SER A 100 -21.63 -1.06 3.63
N LEU A 101 -21.70 -1.25 2.31
CA LEU A 101 -20.70 -0.69 1.40
C LEU A 101 -20.59 0.84 1.51
N ALA A 102 -21.72 1.53 1.66
CA ALA A 102 -21.74 2.98 1.80
C ALA A 102 -21.05 3.45 3.11
N GLU A 103 -21.28 2.75 4.21
CA GLU A 103 -20.60 3.03 5.49
C GLU A 103 -19.10 2.76 5.42
N ARG A 104 -18.68 1.68 4.72
CA ARG A 104 -17.26 1.39 4.48
C ARG A 104 -16.59 2.50 3.67
N ILE A 105 -17.23 2.99 2.60
CA ILE A 105 -16.73 4.12 1.80
C ILE A 105 -16.61 5.38 2.67
N GLY A 106 -17.63 5.68 3.48
CA GLY A 106 -17.61 6.83 4.40
C GLY A 106 -16.47 6.76 5.41
N ALA A 107 -16.27 5.60 6.04
CA ALA A 107 -15.18 5.37 6.99
C ALA A 107 -13.79 5.46 6.33
N ALA A 108 -13.65 4.90 5.11
CA ALA A 108 -12.41 4.99 4.34
C ALA A 108 -12.04 6.45 4.03
N ARG A 109 -13.00 7.25 3.57
CA ARG A 109 -12.80 8.68 3.29
C ARG A 109 -12.40 9.45 4.56
N ALA A 110 -13.10 9.22 5.67
CA ALA A 110 -12.77 9.87 6.93
C ALA A 110 -11.34 9.55 7.40
N HIS A 111 -10.87 8.31 7.21
CA HIS A 111 -9.49 7.95 7.51
C HIS A 111 -8.50 8.69 6.61
N VAL A 112 -8.73 8.75 5.30
CA VAL A 112 -7.90 9.51 4.35
C VAL A 112 -7.85 11.00 4.71
N ASP A 113 -9.00 11.62 5.04
CA ASP A 113 -9.08 13.02 5.43
C ASP A 113 -8.31 13.32 6.73
N SER A 114 -8.26 12.35 7.65
CA SER A 114 -7.51 12.44 8.91
C SER A 114 -6.02 12.09 8.79
N ALA A 115 -5.58 11.59 7.64
CA ALA A 115 -4.22 11.13 7.45
C ALA A 115 -3.22 12.28 7.64
N LYS A 116 -2.19 12.04 8.46
CA LYS A 116 -1.10 13.00 8.67
C LYS A 116 -0.46 13.33 7.32
N LYS A 117 -0.38 14.63 6.98
CA LYS A 117 0.38 15.11 5.81
C LYS A 117 1.87 15.13 6.12
N LEU A 118 2.70 14.67 5.18
CA LEU A 118 4.16 14.59 5.34
C LEU A 118 4.89 15.76 4.67
N GLY A 119 4.24 16.51 3.78
CA GLY A 119 4.85 17.53 2.94
C GLY A 119 5.58 16.95 1.71
N GLN A 120 5.48 15.64 1.48
CA GLN A 120 6.07 14.97 0.32
C GLN A 120 4.98 14.70 -0.71
N GLU A 121 5.02 15.42 -1.83
CA GLU A 121 4.14 15.16 -2.98
C GLU A 121 4.59 13.90 -3.71
N VAL A 122 3.63 13.05 -4.07
CA VAL A 122 3.84 11.78 -4.76
C VAL A 122 2.79 11.55 -5.84
N ALA A 123 3.14 10.72 -6.82
CA ALA A 123 2.20 10.11 -7.75
C ALA A 123 2.25 8.59 -7.59
N ALA A 124 1.09 7.95 -7.47
CA ALA A 124 1.00 6.50 -7.38
C ALA A 124 0.20 5.92 -8.55
N GLN A 125 0.58 4.73 -8.98
CA GLN A 125 -0.25 3.87 -9.82
C GLN A 125 -0.43 2.56 -9.09
N PHE A 126 -1.65 2.05 -9.06
CA PHE A 126 -1.89 0.74 -8.44
C PHE A 126 -3.02 -0.02 -9.12
N SER A 127 -3.00 -1.33 -8.92
CA SER A 127 -4.00 -2.27 -9.38
C SER A 127 -4.38 -3.19 -8.22
N LEU A 128 -5.68 -3.38 -8.00
CA LEU A 128 -6.22 -4.22 -6.94
C LEU A 128 -6.78 -5.50 -7.55
N TYR A 129 -6.43 -6.64 -6.97
CA TYR A 129 -6.83 -7.96 -7.42
C TYR A 129 -7.53 -8.69 -6.26
N PRO A 130 -8.86 -8.57 -6.12
CA PRO A 130 -9.64 -9.44 -5.26
C PRO A 130 -9.67 -10.84 -5.90
N LEU A 131 -9.03 -11.81 -5.26
CA LEU A 131 -8.91 -13.19 -5.74
C LEU A 131 -9.91 -14.11 -5.02
N GLY A 132 -10.47 -15.08 -5.74
CA GLY A 132 -11.43 -16.09 -5.23
C GLY A 132 -12.69 -16.22 -6.07
N GLU A 133 -13.72 -16.90 -5.57
CA GLU A 133 -15.06 -17.01 -6.19
C GLU A 133 -16.09 -16.16 -5.42
N GLY A 134 -16.94 -15.38 -6.10
CA GLY A 134 -18.01 -14.58 -5.45
C GLY A 134 -18.31 -13.20 -6.05
N HIS A 135 -19.01 -12.36 -5.27
CA HIS A 135 -19.47 -10.98 -5.57
C HIS A 135 -18.33 -9.95 -5.71
N HIS A 136 -17.26 -10.27 -6.43
CA HIS A 136 -16.09 -9.40 -6.58
C HIS A 136 -16.41 -8.07 -7.25
N MET A 137 -17.43 -8.04 -8.10
CA MET A 137 -17.80 -6.83 -8.83
C MET A 137 -18.31 -5.73 -7.90
N ASP A 138 -19.13 -6.05 -6.90
CA ASP A 138 -19.65 -5.05 -5.95
C ASP A 138 -18.52 -4.42 -5.12
N GLU A 139 -17.53 -5.24 -4.72
CA GLU A 139 -16.32 -4.80 -4.04
C GLU A 139 -15.44 -3.91 -4.94
N ILE A 140 -15.28 -4.28 -6.21
CA ILE A 140 -14.53 -3.50 -7.20
C ILE A 140 -15.21 -2.15 -7.44
N TYR A 141 -16.52 -2.12 -7.67
CA TYR A 141 -17.27 -0.87 -7.87
C TYR A 141 -17.23 0.01 -6.63
N GLY A 142 -17.41 -0.59 -5.44
CA GLY A 142 -17.27 0.12 -4.19
C GLY A 142 -15.89 0.74 -3.98
N CYS A 143 -14.83 0.00 -4.34
CA CYS A 143 -13.47 0.51 -4.32
C CYS A 143 -13.30 1.68 -5.30
N ILE A 144 -13.83 1.57 -6.52
CA ILE A 144 -13.80 2.65 -7.51
C ILE A 144 -14.51 3.91 -7.01
N ASP A 145 -15.68 3.75 -6.38
CA ASP A 145 -16.44 4.87 -5.81
C ASP A 145 -15.69 5.56 -4.67
N PHE A 146 -15.08 4.76 -3.79
CA PHE A 146 -14.17 5.27 -2.76
C PHE A 146 -12.99 6.03 -3.39
N LEU A 147 -12.29 5.44 -4.36
CA LEU A 147 -11.12 6.06 -4.98
C LEU A 147 -11.47 7.41 -5.58
N LYS A 148 -12.54 7.49 -6.39
CA LYS A 148 -13.00 8.74 -7.01
C LYS A 148 -13.39 9.82 -6.01
N THR A 149 -13.67 9.46 -4.76
CA THR A 149 -14.09 10.37 -3.69
C THR A 149 -13.04 10.54 -2.57
N SER A 150 -11.84 9.98 -2.76
CA SER A 150 -10.72 10.01 -1.79
C SER A 150 -9.99 11.35 -1.69
N GLY A 151 -10.18 12.26 -2.64
CA GLY A 151 -9.46 13.53 -2.72
C GLY A 151 -8.05 13.46 -3.30
N VAL A 152 -7.49 12.25 -3.50
CA VAL A 152 -6.17 12.01 -4.14
C VAL A 152 -6.27 11.29 -5.48
N PHE A 153 -7.49 11.04 -5.97
CA PHE A 153 -7.69 10.44 -7.29
C PHE A 153 -7.33 11.42 -8.40
N ASP A 154 -6.45 10.99 -9.30
CA ASP A 154 -6.08 11.75 -10.49
C ASP A 154 -6.92 11.27 -11.69
N ARG A 155 -6.76 10.00 -12.09
CA ARG A 155 -7.45 9.43 -13.25
C ARG A 155 -7.40 7.91 -13.28
N SER A 156 -8.36 7.32 -14.00
CA SER A 156 -8.26 5.94 -14.47
C SER A 156 -7.27 5.84 -15.62
N LYS A 157 -6.48 4.76 -15.66
CA LYS A 157 -5.60 4.41 -16.79
C LYS A 157 -5.94 3.00 -17.24
N ASN A 158 -5.43 2.60 -18.40
CA ASN A 158 -5.46 1.19 -18.77
C ASN A 158 -4.70 0.39 -17.70
N PHE A 159 -5.35 -0.65 -17.17
CA PHE A 159 -4.82 -1.62 -16.20
C PHE A 159 -4.64 -1.13 -14.76
N CYS A 160 -4.59 0.18 -14.50
CA CYS A 160 -4.35 0.73 -13.17
C CYS A 160 -5.13 2.03 -12.89
N THR A 161 -5.17 2.43 -11.62
CA THR A 161 -5.66 3.76 -11.20
C THR A 161 -4.47 4.62 -10.81
N LYS A 162 -4.47 5.90 -11.23
CA LYS A 162 -3.47 6.88 -10.83
C LYS A 162 -4.00 7.75 -9.69
N LEU A 163 -3.21 7.87 -8.63
CA LEU A 163 -3.40 8.77 -7.50
C LEU A 163 -2.29 9.84 -7.48
N LYS A 164 -2.56 11.00 -6.89
CA LYS A 164 -1.62 12.11 -6.75
C LYS A 164 -1.95 12.95 -5.52
N GLY A 165 -0.93 13.41 -4.82
CA GLY A 165 -1.04 14.29 -3.66
C GLY A 165 0.04 14.01 -2.62
N ASP A 166 -0.15 14.48 -1.40
CA ASP A 166 0.73 14.19 -0.26
C ASP A 166 0.81 12.68 0.04
N ALA A 167 2.02 12.20 0.35
CA ALA A 167 2.29 10.80 0.66
C ALA A 167 1.39 10.23 1.76
N GLY A 168 1.01 11.00 2.78
CA GLY A 168 0.11 10.56 3.84
C GLY A 168 -1.26 10.11 3.32
N PRO A 169 -2.07 11.03 2.76
CA PRO A 169 -3.36 10.71 2.15
C PRO A 169 -3.28 9.68 1.00
N VAL A 170 -2.22 9.69 0.19
CA VAL A 170 -2.04 8.70 -0.89
C VAL A 170 -1.87 7.29 -0.32
N PHE A 171 -0.95 7.08 0.63
CA PHE A 171 -0.76 5.77 1.25
C PHE A 171 -1.95 5.34 2.12
N ALA A 172 -2.64 6.28 2.78
CA ALA A 172 -3.89 5.99 3.46
C ALA A 172 -4.95 5.47 2.48
N THR A 173 -5.07 6.08 1.29
CA THR A 173 -6.00 5.64 0.24
C THR A 173 -5.68 4.23 -0.25
N LEU A 174 -4.40 3.93 -0.48
CA LEU A 174 -3.96 2.58 -0.87
C LEU A 174 -4.26 1.54 0.23
N SER A 175 -4.04 1.91 1.51
CA SER A 175 -4.36 1.07 2.66
C SER A 175 -5.85 0.74 2.73
N GLU A 176 -6.69 1.76 2.59
CA GLU A 176 -8.14 1.61 2.62
C GLU A 176 -8.66 0.77 1.46
N ALA A 177 -8.13 1.00 0.25
CA ALA A 177 -8.43 0.18 -0.93
C ALA A 177 -8.12 -1.31 -0.69
N PHE A 178 -6.97 -1.61 -0.08
CA PHE A 178 -6.52 -2.97 0.18
C PHE A 178 -7.27 -3.68 1.31
N LEU A 179 -7.52 -2.97 2.42
CA LEU A 179 -8.08 -3.56 3.64
C LEU A 179 -9.60 -3.67 3.60
N ARG A 180 -10.29 -2.67 3.05
CA ARG A 180 -11.75 -2.59 3.11
C ARG A 180 -12.46 -3.17 1.91
N PHE A 181 -11.80 -3.28 0.76
CA PHE A 181 -12.44 -3.75 -0.46
C PHE A 181 -11.86 -5.10 -0.89
N GLY A 182 -12.76 -6.02 -1.21
CA GLY A 182 -12.46 -7.44 -1.43
C GLY A 182 -13.14 -8.32 -0.37
N ALA A 183 -13.23 -9.62 -0.65
CA ALA A 183 -13.87 -10.55 0.25
C ALA A 183 -13.13 -10.55 1.62
N PRO A 184 -13.85 -10.50 2.77
CA PRO A 184 -13.23 -10.41 4.09
C PRO A 184 -12.19 -11.49 4.40
N GLN A 185 -12.41 -12.68 3.86
CA GLN A 185 -11.57 -13.88 3.98
C GLN A 185 -10.90 -14.25 2.65
N GLY A 186 -11.04 -13.39 1.64
CA GLY A 186 -10.47 -13.62 0.32
C GLY A 186 -9.00 -13.24 0.28
N HIS A 187 -8.29 -13.89 -0.62
CA HIS A 187 -6.94 -13.48 -1.00
C HIS A 187 -7.06 -12.17 -1.77
N VAL A 188 -6.40 -11.11 -1.31
CA VAL A 188 -6.30 -9.85 -2.04
C VAL A 188 -4.84 -9.59 -2.33
N ALA A 189 -4.54 -9.33 -3.59
CA ALA A 189 -3.24 -8.84 -4.04
C ALA A 189 -3.37 -7.40 -4.56
N LEU A 190 -2.32 -6.61 -4.43
CA LEU A 190 -2.24 -5.25 -4.92
C LEU A 190 -0.83 -4.99 -5.42
N ASP A 191 -0.72 -4.56 -6.68
CA ASP A 191 0.54 -4.05 -7.22
C ASP A 191 0.50 -2.54 -7.20
N LEU A 192 1.57 -1.90 -6.73
CA LEU A 192 1.69 -0.46 -6.70
C LEU A 192 3.08 0.04 -7.10
N THR A 193 3.09 1.22 -7.70
CA THR A 193 4.29 2.00 -7.97
C THR A 193 4.04 3.42 -7.51
N VAL A 194 4.90 3.95 -6.63
CA VAL A 194 4.86 5.33 -6.14
C VAL A 194 6.12 6.05 -6.58
N SER A 195 5.98 7.28 -7.08
CA SER A 195 7.09 8.12 -7.51
C SER A 195 7.04 9.47 -6.81
N ALA A 196 8.21 9.94 -6.40
CA ALA A 196 8.46 11.26 -5.84
C ALA A 196 9.61 11.93 -6.61
N ASN A 197 9.61 13.26 -6.66
CA ASN A 197 10.69 14.05 -7.26
C ASN A 197 11.00 13.69 -8.74
N SER A 198 10.01 13.20 -9.48
CA SER A 198 10.18 12.90 -10.91
C SER A 198 10.56 14.18 -11.66
N PRO A 199 11.56 14.14 -12.58
CA PRO A 199 11.95 15.30 -13.38
C PRO A 199 10.93 15.63 -14.49
N SER A 200 10.02 14.71 -14.78
CA SER A 200 8.95 14.93 -15.77
C SER A 200 7.78 15.74 -15.20
N PRO A 201 7.05 16.51 -16.03
CA PRO A 201 5.88 17.27 -15.60
C PRO A 201 4.81 16.37 -14.96
N CYS A 202 4.27 16.83 -13.83
CA CYS A 202 3.32 16.08 -13.01
C CYS A 202 1.88 16.07 -13.54
#